data_AF-T1CG38-F1
#
_entry.id   AF-T1CG38-F1
#
_cell.length_a   1.000
_cell.length_b   1.000
_cell.length_c   1.000
_cell.angle_alpha   90.00
_cell.angle_beta   90.00
_cell.angle_gamma   90.00
#
_symmetry.space_group_name_H-M   'P 1'
#
loop_
_entity.id
_entity.type
_entity.pdbx_description
1 polymer ?
#
loop_
_entity_poly.entity_id
_entity_poly.type
_entity_poly.pdbx_seq_one_letter_code
_entity_poly.pdbx_strand_id
1 'polypeptide(L)'
;FPMDEVSYDFEVLGASEKDQDTNDVLLVATRTENVEQRQAAVRAAGLTARIVDVEAFALENACRLMTHQMPDGGIDRTIAVVDFGASSTTFSVLRSLKVTYTRDFAFGGQQLTEEIMRTTGCRSRKLAAPRRKAACRAIIRPRSSTPSSTT
;
A
#
# COMPACT_ATOMS: atom_id res chain seq x y z
N PHE A 1 22.01 -1.96 15.38
CA PHE A 1 21.12 -2.62 16.35
C PHE A 1 21.76 -3.93 16.75
N PRO A 2 21.68 -4.33 18.02
CA PRO A 2 22.17 -5.64 18.45
C PRO A 2 21.39 -6.74 17.71
N MET A 3 22.08 -7.84 17.38
CA MET A 3 21.50 -8.95 16.61
C MET A 3 20.29 -9.57 17.33
N ASP A 4 20.28 -9.51 18.65
CA ASP A 4 19.25 -10.10 19.52
C ASP A 4 17.89 -9.37 19.44
N GLU A 5 17.85 -8.14 18.91
CA GLU A 5 16.63 -7.32 18.80
C GLU A 5 16.02 -7.32 17.38
N VAL A 6 16.57 -8.13 16.48
CA VAL A 6 16.19 -8.16 15.07
C VAL A 6 15.68 -9.55 14.69
N SER A 7 14.44 -9.60 14.21
CA SER A 7 13.89 -10.77 13.54
C SER A 7 14.21 -10.66 12.05
N TYR A 8 14.85 -11.69 11.48
CA TYR A 8 15.21 -11.72 10.07
C TYR A 8 14.98 -13.10 9.47
N ASP A 9 14.76 -13.11 8.16
CA ASP A 9 14.67 -14.31 7.33
C ASP A 9 15.34 -14.03 5.98
N PHE A 10 15.81 -15.06 5.31
CA PHE A 10 16.52 -14.91 4.04
C PHE A 10 16.22 -16.02 3.05
N GLU A 11 16.29 -15.67 1.77
CA GLU A 11 16.15 -16.61 0.66
C GLU A 11 17.31 -16.44 -0.32
N VAL A 12 17.94 -17.55 -0.71
CA VAL A 12 19.03 -17.56 -1.70
C VAL A 12 18.42 -17.52 -3.09
N LEU A 13 18.71 -16.47 -3.86
CA LEU A 13 18.17 -16.27 -5.20
C LEU A 13 18.96 -17.04 -6.28
N GLY A 14 20.26 -17.30 -6.03
CA GLY A 14 21.15 -18.01 -6.94
C GLY A 14 22.51 -17.31 -7.06
N ALA A 15 23.32 -17.75 -8.03
CA ALA A 15 24.62 -17.15 -8.32
C ALA A 15 24.48 -15.70 -8.77
N SER A 16 25.34 -14.82 -8.27
CA SER A 16 25.31 -13.40 -8.63
C SER A 16 25.75 -13.21 -10.07
N GLU A 17 25.11 -12.29 -10.79
CA GLU A 17 25.53 -11.93 -12.16
C GLU A 17 26.92 -11.28 -12.20
N LYS A 18 27.36 -10.70 -11.08
CA LYS A 18 28.63 -9.97 -10.97
C LYS A 18 29.82 -10.85 -10.61
N ASP A 19 29.58 -11.91 -9.85
CA ASP A 19 30.61 -12.83 -9.38
C ASP A 19 30.01 -14.23 -9.18
N GLN A 20 30.45 -15.17 -10.01
CA GLN A 20 29.94 -16.55 -10.03
C GLN A 20 30.31 -17.34 -8.77
N ASP A 21 31.27 -16.86 -7.97
CA ASP A 21 31.63 -17.47 -6.69
C ASP A 21 30.75 -16.96 -5.52
N THR A 22 29.87 -15.99 -5.78
CA THR A 22 28.95 -15.43 -4.78
C THR A 22 27.49 -15.68 -5.14
N ASN A 23 26.62 -15.70 -4.13
CA ASN A 23 25.18 -15.82 -4.33
C ASN A 23 24.47 -14.53 -3.93
N ASP A 24 23.47 -14.15 -4.71
CA ASP A 24 22.55 -13.09 -4.34
C ASP A 24 21.54 -13.64 -3.32
N VAL A 25 21.36 -12.90 -2.22
CA VAL A 25 20.48 -13.28 -1.10
C VAL A 25 19.46 -12.17 -0.86
N LEU A 26 18.18 -12.54 -0.85
CA LEU A 26 17.10 -11.68 -0.42
C LEU A 26 17.01 -11.75 1.11
N LEU A 27 17.34 -10.65 1.78
CA LEU A 27 17.26 -10.55 3.23
C LEU A 27 16.07 -9.67 3.63
N VAL A 28 15.26 -10.17 4.56
CA VAL A 28 14.20 -9.41 5.22
C VAL A 28 14.55 -9.30 6.69
N ALA A 29 14.54 -8.09 7.23
CA ALA A 29 14.82 -7.85 8.64
C ALA A 29 13.91 -6.76 9.22
N THR A 30 13.42 -6.97 10.43
CA THR A 30 12.64 -6.00 11.18
C THR A 30 12.94 -6.12 12.67
N ARG A 31 12.55 -5.11 13.44
CA ARG A 31 12.63 -5.18 14.90
C ARG A 31 11.71 -6.29 15.41
N THR A 32 12.20 -7.12 16.33
CA THR A 32 11.39 -8.20 16.93
C THR A 32 10.10 -7.64 17.55
N GLU A 33 10.15 -6.45 18.15
CA GLU A 33 8.98 -5.74 18.68
C GLU A 33 7.85 -5.57 17.64
N ASN A 34 8.17 -5.28 16.38
CA ASN A 34 7.15 -5.09 15.33
C ASN A 34 6.38 -6.39 15.06
N VAL A 35 7.06 -7.53 15.16
CA VAL A 35 6.49 -8.87 14.96
C VAL A 35 5.65 -9.24 16.19
N GLU A 36 6.20 -9.08 17.38
CA GLU A 36 5.53 -9.38 18.65
C GLU A 36 4.24 -8.59 18.84
N GLN A 37 4.26 -7.29 18.52
CA GLN A 37 3.07 -6.44 18.60
C GLN A 37 1.92 -6.97 17.73
N ARG A 38 2.23 -7.43 16.51
CA ARG A 38 1.24 -7.99 15.58
C ARG A 38 0.75 -9.36 16.06
N GLN A 39 1.64 -10.21 16.55
CA GLN A 39 1.27 -11.50 17.12
C GLN A 39 0.36 -11.36 18.34
N ALA A 40 0.66 -10.40 19.23
CA ALA A 40 -0.15 -10.10 20.40
C ALA A 40 -1.57 -9.65 20.01
N ALA A 41 -1.70 -8.79 18.99
CA ALA A 41 -3.00 -8.36 18.48
C ALA A 41 -3.83 -9.52 17.93
N VAL A 42 -3.21 -10.42 17.16
CA VAL A 42 -3.87 -11.62 16.62
C VAL A 42 -4.30 -12.57 17.76
N ARG A 43 -3.45 -12.75 18.77
CA ARG A 43 -3.74 -13.58 19.96
C ARG A 43 -4.88 -13.00 20.79
N ALA A 44 -4.96 -11.67 20.93
CA ALA A 44 -6.05 -10.99 21.62
C ALA A 44 -7.42 -11.23 20.94
N ALA A 45 -7.42 -11.48 19.63
CA ALA A 45 -8.62 -11.88 18.88
C ALA A 45 -8.93 -13.40 18.96
N GLY A 46 -8.16 -14.18 19.74
CA GLY A 46 -8.31 -15.64 19.85
C GLY A 46 -7.72 -16.43 18.68
N LEU A 47 -6.91 -15.80 17.83
CA LEU A 47 -6.28 -16.42 16.66
C LEU A 47 -4.79 -16.69 16.91
N THR A 48 -4.20 -17.58 16.12
CA THR A 48 -2.75 -17.87 16.17
C THR A 48 -2.11 -17.46 14.85
N ALA A 49 -1.16 -16.51 14.91
CA ALA A 49 -0.39 -16.10 13.73
C ALA A 49 0.57 -17.23 13.31
N ARG A 50 0.39 -17.78 12.10
CA ARG A 50 1.27 -18.82 11.54
C ARG A 50 2.40 -18.26 10.70
N ILE A 51 2.13 -17.19 9.95
CA ILE A 51 3.07 -16.56 9.02
C ILE A 51 2.96 -15.06 9.24
N VAL A 52 4.09 -14.38 9.36
CA VAL A 52 4.19 -12.92 9.36
C VAL A 52 4.93 -12.53 8.09
N ASP A 53 4.21 -11.90 7.17
CA ASP A 53 4.74 -11.51 5.86
C ASP A 53 5.05 -10.00 5.84
N VAL A 54 5.84 -9.58 4.86
CA VAL A 54 6.10 -8.16 4.57
C VAL A 54 5.14 -7.63 3.51
N GLU A 55 4.85 -6.35 3.60
CA GLU A 55 3.84 -5.68 2.78
C GLU A 55 4.11 -5.80 1.27
N ALA A 56 5.38 -5.75 0.85
CA ALA A 56 5.74 -5.88 -0.55
C ALA A 56 5.37 -7.25 -1.15
N PHE A 57 5.66 -8.36 -0.46
CA PHE A 57 5.31 -9.71 -0.95
C PHE A 57 3.82 -9.98 -0.86
N ALA A 58 3.16 -9.47 0.19
CA ALA A 58 1.72 -9.51 0.28
C ALA A 58 1.07 -8.79 -0.92
N LEU A 59 1.62 -7.65 -1.34
CA LEU A 59 1.15 -6.91 -2.51
C LEU A 59 1.37 -7.67 -3.82
N GLU A 60 2.53 -8.31 -4.00
CA GLU A 60 2.80 -9.16 -5.16
C GLU A 60 1.80 -10.32 -5.27
N ASN A 61 1.54 -10.98 -4.14
CA ASN A 61 0.56 -12.06 -4.06
C ASN A 61 -0.86 -11.59 -4.38
N ALA A 62 -1.25 -10.41 -3.88
CA ALA A 62 -2.54 -9.80 -4.23
C ALA A 62 -2.63 -9.44 -5.73
N CYS A 63 -1.57 -8.87 -6.30
CA CYS A 63 -1.51 -8.53 -7.73
C CYS A 63 -1.64 -9.77 -8.62
N ARG A 64 -1.06 -10.90 -8.24
CA ARG A 64 -1.22 -12.18 -8.96
C ARG A 64 -2.67 -12.63 -9.08
N LEU A 65 -3.51 -12.39 -8.07
CA LEU A 65 -4.94 -12.71 -8.11
C LEU A 65 -5.74 -11.77 -9.03
N MET A 66 -5.23 -10.57 -9.28
CA MET A 66 -5.88 -9.54 -10.10
C MET A 66 -5.43 -9.53 -11.56
N THR A 67 -4.59 -10.49 -11.97
CA THR A 67 -4.03 -10.59 -13.34
C THR A 67 -5.10 -10.58 -14.42
N HIS A 68 -6.29 -11.14 -14.17
CA HIS A 68 -7.43 -11.11 -15.10
C HIS A 68 -7.95 -9.70 -15.43
N GLN A 69 -7.66 -8.69 -14.60
CA GLN A 69 -8.03 -7.29 -14.81
C GLN A 69 -6.90 -6.46 -15.41
N MET A 70 -5.71 -7.06 -15.53
CA MET A 70 -4.51 -6.40 -16.03
C MET A 70 -4.35 -6.69 -17.52
N PRO A 71 -3.89 -5.70 -18.32
CA PRO A 71 -3.48 -5.95 -19.69
C PRO A 71 -2.43 -7.08 -19.73
N ASP A 72 -2.64 -8.07 -20.60
CA ASP A 72 -1.74 -9.21 -20.81
C ASP A 72 -1.38 -9.98 -19.52
N GLY A 73 -2.29 -9.98 -18.52
CA GLY A 73 -2.03 -10.63 -17.24
C GLY A 73 -0.94 -9.96 -16.40
N GLY A 74 -0.48 -8.76 -16.77
CA GLY A 74 0.59 -8.04 -16.09
C GLY A 74 2.00 -8.60 -16.33
N ILE A 75 2.15 -9.58 -17.23
CA ILE A 75 3.45 -10.16 -17.61
C ILE A 75 4.15 -9.21 -18.58
N ASP A 76 5.44 -8.95 -18.36
CA ASP A 76 6.27 -8.01 -19.14
C ASP A 76 5.69 -6.59 -19.23
N ARG A 77 4.81 -6.24 -18.29
CA ARG A 77 4.26 -4.91 -18.12
C ARG A 77 4.82 -4.26 -16.85
N THR A 78 4.88 -2.94 -16.89
CA THR A 78 5.13 -2.10 -15.71
C THR A 78 3.79 -1.58 -15.21
N ILE A 79 3.43 -1.95 -14.00
CA ILE A 79 2.15 -1.60 -13.37
C ILE A 79 2.45 -0.75 -12.14
N ALA A 80 1.82 0.42 -12.05
CA ALA A 80 1.84 1.23 -10.85
C ALA A 80 0.59 0.93 -10.02
N VAL A 81 0.79 0.53 -8.77
CA VAL A 81 -0.26 0.37 -7.77
C VAL A 81 -0.18 1.56 -6.81
N VAL A 82 -1.32 2.20 -6.59
CA VAL A 82 -1.45 3.30 -5.65
C VAL A 82 -2.48 2.89 -4.61
N ASP A 83 -2.02 2.61 -3.40
CA ASP A 83 -2.88 2.34 -2.27
C ASP A 83 -3.17 3.64 -1.52
N PHE A 84 -4.43 4.05 -1.51
CA PHE A 84 -4.90 5.23 -0.78
C PHE A 84 -5.43 4.84 0.59
N GLY A 85 -4.55 4.87 1.58
CA GLY A 85 -4.90 4.66 2.98
C GLY A 85 -5.58 5.89 3.62
N ALA A 86 -5.89 5.75 4.91
CA ALA A 86 -6.49 6.83 5.68
C ALA A 86 -5.48 7.97 5.97
N SER A 87 -4.31 7.62 6.49
CA SER A 87 -3.26 8.58 6.87
C SER A 87 -2.10 8.63 5.89
N SER A 88 -1.86 7.54 5.16
CA SER A 88 -0.75 7.37 4.22
C SER A 88 -1.24 6.83 2.88
N THR A 89 -0.50 7.15 1.83
CA THR A 89 -0.70 6.65 0.47
C THR A 89 0.59 5.99 0.03
N THR A 90 0.53 4.75 -0.41
CA THR A 90 1.70 3.98 -0.82
C THR A 90 1.68 3.82 -2.34
N PHE A 91 2.78 4.20 -2.98
CA PHE A 91 2.98 4.10 -4.41
C PHE A 91 4.00 3.00 -4.69
N SER A 92 3.56 1.91 -5.30
CA SER A 92 4.40 0.77 -5.65
C SER A 92 4.42 0.56 -7.16
N VAL A 93 5.61 0.35 -7.73
CA VAL A 93 5.78 -0.02 -9.14
C VAL A 93 6.18 -1.48 -9.19
N LEU A 94 5.41 -2.24 -9.97
CA LEU A 94 5.65 -3.65 -10.25
C LEU A 94 6.13 -3.80 -11.69
N ARG A 95 7.15 -4.63 -11.91
CA ARG A 95 7.57 -5.07 -13.24
C ARG A 95 7.45 -6.58 -13.29
N SER A 96 6.66 -7.08 -14.25
CA SER A 96 6.35 -8.51 -14.35
C SER A 96 5.87 -9.10 -13.02
N LEU A 97 4.94 -8.38 -12.36
CA LEU A 97 4.34 -8.72 -11.05
C LEU A 97 5.30 -8.75 -9.84
N LYS A 98 6.55 -8.29 -9.98
CA LYS A 98 7.49 -8.10 -8.87
C LYS A 98 7.64 -6.63 -8.51
N VAL A 99 7.60 -6.29 -7.23
CA VAL A 99 7.75 -4.91 -6.75
C VAL A 99 9.21 -4.48 -6.93
N THR A 100 9.43 -3.45 -7.75
CA THR A 100 10.76 -2.89 -8.01
C THR A 100 10.98 -1.55 -7.33
N TYR A 101 9.90 -0.85 -6.98
CA TYR A 101 9.96 0.44 -6.31
C TYR A 101 8.75 0.62 -5.41
N THR A 102 8.95 1.17 -4.21
CA THR A 102 7.87 1.58 -3.32
C THR A 102 8.22 2.93 -2.69
N ARG A 103 7.22 3.80 -2.59
CA ARG A 103 7.34 5.11 -1.94
C ARG A 103 6.08 5.40 -1.13
N ASP A 104 6.29 5.78 0.12
CA ASP A 104 5.21 6.20 1.00
C ASP A 104 5.07 7.72 1.03
N PHE A 105 3.83 8.18 1.03
CA PHE A 105 3.47 9.55 1.24
C PHE A 105 2.59 9.68 2.47
N ALA A 106 2.93 10.61 3.37
CA ALA A 106 2.16 10.90 4.58
C ALA A 106 0.90 11.77 4.28
N PHE A 107 0.13 11.39 3.27
CA PHE A 107 -1.19 11.94 3.00
C PHE A 107 -2.16 10.80 2.70
N GLY A 108 -3.43 11.00 3.00
CA GLY A 108 -4.45 10.00 2.76
C GLY A 108 -5.86 10.56 2.91
N GLY A 109 -6.84 9.66 2.92
CA GLY A 109 -8.27 10.01 2.98
C GLY A 109 -8.72 10.73 4.25
N GLN A 110 -7.88 10.82 5.29
CA GLN A 110 -8.16 11.58 6.50
C GLN A 110 -8.22 13.09 6.20
N GLN A 111 -7.30 13.61 5.40
CA GLN A 111 -7.32 15.03 4.99
C GLN A 111 -8.63 15.37 4.26
N LEU A 112 -9.07 14.48 3.38
CA LEU A 112 -10.37 14.62 2.71
C LEU A 112 -11.53 14.58 3.71
N THR A 113 -11.43 13.79 4.78
CA THR A 113 -12.49 13.67 5.79
C THR A 113 -12.58 14.90 6.66
N GLU A 114 -11.43 15.40 7.10
CA GLU A 114 -11.33 16.63 7.88
C GLU A 114 -11.90 17.81 7.08
N GLU A 115 -11.60 17.86 5.78
CA GLU A 115 -12.17 18.88 4.90
C GLU A 115 -13.69 18.75 4.78
N ILE A 116 -14.21 17.55 4.51
CA ILE A 116 -15.66 17.32 4.45
C ILE A 116 -16.34 17.66 5.78
N MET A 117 -15.74 17.31 6.90
CA MET A 117 -16.25 17.64 8.24
C MET A 117 -16.29 19.14 8.47
N ARG A 118 -15.25 19.86 8.04
CA ARG A 118 -15.16 21.32 8.12
C ARG A 118 -16.23 22.00 7.27
N THR A 119 -16.44 21.55 6.03
CA THR A 119 -17.44 22.15 5.12
C THR A 119 -18.87 21.77 5.50
N THR A 120 -19.10 20.57 6.04
CA THR A 120 -20.46 20.01 6.25
C THR A 120 -20.93 20.06 7.72
N GLY A 121 -20.06 20.43 8.66
CA GLY A 121 -20.41 20.56 10.09
C GLY A 121 -20.74 19.26 10.82
N CYS A 122 -20.42 18.09 10.25
CA CYS A 122 -20.86 16.78 10.77
C CYS A 122 -19.76 16.08 11.58
N ARG A 123 -20.09 15.50 12.75
CA ARG A 123 -19.14 14.76 13.62
C ARG A 123 -18.78 13.36 13.06
N SER A 124 -17.52 12.98 13.26
CA SER A 124 -16.78 11.79 12.76
C SER A 124 -17.56 10.47 12.57
N ARG A 125 -18.46 10.10 13.48
CA ARG A 125 -19.02 8.72 13.56
C ARG A 125 -19.99 8.32 12.43
N LYS A 126 -20.51 9.26 11.61
CA LYS A 126 -21.52 8.99 10.56
C LYS A 126 -20.99 9.02 9.11
N LEU A 127 -19.68 9.16 8.88
CA LEU A 127 -19.13 9.53 7.56
C LEU A 127 -18.68 8.38 6.66
N ALA A 128 -18.67 7.11 7.10
CA ALA A 128 -18.23 5.99 6.25
C ALA A 128 -19.10 5.82 4.97
N ALA A 129 -20.42 5.99 5.08
CA ALA A 129 -21.35 5.85 3.95
C ALA A 129 -21.40 7.08 3.00
N PRO A 130 -21.41 8.34 3.48
CA PRO A 130 -21.37 9.52 2.62
C PRO A 130 -20.07 9.67 1.81
N ARG A 131 -18.92 9.19 2.32
CA ARG A 131 -17.59 9.30 1.66
C ARG A 131 -17.58 8.66 0.27
N ARG A 132 -18.20 7.48 0.11
CA ARG A 132 -18.33 6.80 -1.20
C ARG A 132 -19.08 7.61 -2.25
N LYS A 133 -20.11 8.39 -1.85
CA LYS A 133 -20.94 9.18 -2.78
C LYS A 133 -20.35 10.56 -3.08
N ALA A 134 -19.69 11.20 -2.11
CA ALA A 134 -19.11 12.54 -2.30
C ALA A 134 -17.88 12.55 -3.21
N ALA A 135 -17.01 11.52 -3.11
CA ALA A 135 -15.81 11.41 -3.94
C ALA A 135 -16.12 11.33 -5.45
N CYS A 136 -17.15 10.56 -5.85
CA CYS A 136 -17.58 10.49 -7.26
C CYS A 136 -18.09 11.84 -7.80
N ARG A 137 -18.66 12.71 -6.96
CA ARG A 137 -19.27 13.97 -7.44
C ARG A 137 -18.25 15.09 -7.63
N ALA A 138 -17.14 15.07 -6.89
CA ALA A 138 -16.08 16.07 -6.99
C ALA A 138 -15.10 15.80 -8.15
N ILE A 139 -14.91 14.53 -8.53
CA ILE A 139 -13.98 14.13 -9.61
C ILE A 139 -14.60 14.31 -11.01
N ILE A 140 -15.94 14.25 -11.14
CA ILE A 140 -16.64 14.23 -12.44
C ILE A 140 -17.13 15.62 -12.90
N ARG A 141 -17.05 16.67 -12.07
CA ARG A 141 -17.40 18.03 -12.51
C ARG A 141 -16.13 18.82 -12.85
N PRO A 142 -15.78 19.00 -14.14
CA PRO A 142 -14.87 20.08 -14.50
C PRO A 142 -15.52 21.39 -14.04
N ARG A 143 -14.75 22.27 -13.40
CA ARG A 143 -15.18 23.64 -13.13
C ARG A 143 -15.62 24.25 -14.45
N SER A 144 -16.92 24.43 -14.64
CA SER A 144 -17.44 25.23 -15.73
C SER A 144 -16.91 26.64 -15.56
N SER A 145 -15.95 27.02 -16.39
CA SER A 145 -15.56 28.41 -16.60
C SER A 145 -16.82 29.16 -17.05
N THR A 146 -17.33 30.03 -16.19
CA THR A 146 -18.30 31.05 -16.61
C THR A 146 -17.58 32.02 -17.54
N PRO A 147 -18.02 32.24 -18.79
CA PRO A 147 -17.55 33.38 -19.55
C PRO A 147 -18.19 34.63 -18.94
N SER A 148 -17.36 35.55 -18.45
CA SER A 148 -17.80 36.88 -18.06
C SER A 148 -18.21 37.65 -19.32
N SER A 149 -19.50 37.69 -19.59
CA SER A 149 -20.12 38.64 -20.52
C SER A 149 -20.35 39.97 -19.79
N THR A 150 -19.60 41.03 -20.08
CA THR A 150 -20.16 42.40 -20.14
C THR A 150 -19.20 43.42 -20.75
N THR A 151 -19.73 44.12 -21.76
CA THR A 151 -19.43 45.47 -22.29
C THR A 151 -18.10 45.74 -22.98
#